data_AF-A0A4S8QDY1-F1
#
_entry.id   AF-A0A4S8QDY1-F1
#
_cell.length_a   1.000
_cell.length_b   1.000
_cell.length_c   1.000
_cell.angle_alpha   90.00
_cell.angle_beta   90.00
_cell.angle_gamma   90.00
#
_symmetry.space_group_name_H-M   'P 1'
#
loop_
_entity.id
_entity.type
_entity.pdbx_description
1 polymer ?
#
loop_
_entity_poly.entity_id
_entity_poly.type
_entity_poly.pdbx_seq_one_letter_code
_entity_poly.pdbx_strand_id
1 'polypeptide(L)'
;MRRKGFEEEIVVDILDRYAEVGMIDDEVFARAWVDSRHRSRGLSKRALAGELRRKGVDPDYVEAAVEAVSDEDERAAALELARRRYRSMAGQPADAILRKLVGMLARKGYGSGVAIPVVKQVLAEAEDEAAELLDEQANFD
;
A
#
# COMPACT_ATOMS: atom_id res chain seq x y z
N MET A 1 -0.09 -17.28 -17.99
CA MET A 1 -0.93 -16.63 -16.95
C MET A 1 -0.77 -15.10 -17.00
N ARG A 2 -1.54 -14.39 -17.84
CA ARG A 2 -1.49 -12.91 -17.97
C ARG A 2 -2.87 -12.22 -17.92
N ARG A 3 -3.96 -12.96 -17.63
CA ARG A 3 -5.33 -12.41 -17.71
C ARG A 3 -5.69 -11.45 -16.56
N LYS A 4 -5.29 -11.74 -15.32
CA LYS A 4 -5.65 -10.91 -14.16
C LYS A 4 -5.05 -9.49 -14.17
N GLY A 5 -3.79 -9.35 -14.58
CA GLY A 5 -3.13 -8.03 -14.63
C GLY A 5 -3.67 -7.12 -15.74
N PHE A 6 -4.05 -7.70 -16.90
CA PHE A 6 -4.71 -6.96 -17.98
C PHE A 6 -6.11 -6.50 -17.57
N GLU A 7 -6.88 -7.33 -16.84
CA GLU A 7 -8.19 -6.91 -16.33
C GLU A 7 -8.08 -5.77 -15.31
N GLU A 8 -7.11 -5.80 -14.37
CA GLU A 8 -6.93 -4.71 -13.40
C GLU A 8 -6.53 -3.39 -14.07
N GLU A 9 -5.61 -3.42 -15.05
CA GLU A 9 -5.19 -2.22 -15.78
C GLU A 9 -6.34 -1.64 -16.63
N ILE A 10 -7.11 -2.50 -17.31
CA ILE A 10 -8.30 -2.09 -18.07
C ILE A 10 -9.38 -1.51 -17.14
N VAL A 11 -9.61 -2.10 -15.97
CA VAL A 11 -10.57 -1.59 -14.98
C VAL A 11 -10.15 -0.21 -14.49
N VAL A 12 -8.86 0.00 -14.23
CA VAL A 12 -8.31 1.29 -13.82
C VAL A 12 -8.54 2.36 -14.90
N ASP A 13 -8.22 2.05 -16.16
CA ASP A 13 -8.39 2.97 -17.29
C ASP A 13 -9.86 3.29 -17.58
N ILE A 14 -10.74 2.30 -17.42
CA ILE A 14 -12.19 2.47 -17.59
C ILE A 14 -12.74 3.41 -16.51
N LEU A 15 -12.40 3.18 -15.24
CA LEU A 15 -12.82 4.06 -14.15
C LEU A 15 -12.31 5.49 -14.36
N ASP A 16 -11.07 5.64 -14.81
CA ASP A 16 -10.49 6.96 -15.13
C ASP A 16 -11.28 7.70 -16.22
N ARG A 17 -11.71 7.01 -17.29
CA ARG A 17 -12.48 7.60 -18.39
C ARG A 17 -13.93 7.92 -18.01
N TYR A 18 -14.57 7.10 -17.17
CA TYR A 18 -15.97 7.34 -16.78
C TYR A 18 -16.13 8.54 -15.84
N ALA A 19 -15.12 8.86 -15.03
CA ALA A 19 -15.12 10.07 -14.20
C ALA A 19 -15.21 11.35 -15.03
N GLU A 20 -14.68 11.35 -16.26
CA GLU A 20 -14.69 12.52 -17.16
C GLU A 20 -16.06 12.77 -17.81
N VAL A 21 -16.96 11.77 -17.84
CA VAL A 21 -18.24 11.84 -18.58
C VAL A 21 -19.44 12.08 -17.65
N GLY A 22 -19.24 12.13 -16.32
CA GLY A 22 -20.30 12.52 -15.36
C GLY A 22 -21.51 11.59 -15.33
N MET A 23 -21.34 10.32 -15.73
CA MET A 23 -22.44 9.37 -15.96
C MET A 23 -22.48 8.21 -14.95
N ILE A 24 -21.64 8.23 -13.91
CA ILE A 24 -21.61 7.22 -12.85
C ILE A 24 -22.02 7.88 -11.54
N ASP A 25 -22.78 7.12 -10.74
CA ASP A 25 -23.04 7.39 -9.34
C ASP A 25 -21.72 7.54 -8.57
N ASP A 26 -21.45 8.74 -8.06
CA ASP A 26 -20.23 9.10 -7.34
C ASP A 26 -19.92 8.13 -6.19
N GLU A 27 -20.93 7.54 -5.53
CA GLU A 27 -20.75 6.54 -4.48
C GLU A 27 -20.14 5.25 -5.04
N VAL A 28 -20.68 4.75 -6.16
CA VAL A 28 -20.20 3.53 -6.82
C VAL A 28 -18.80 3.74 -7.37
N PHE A 29 -18.56 4.90 -7.99
CA PHE A 29 -17.24 5.27 -8.47
C PHE A 29 -16.21 5.33 -7.34
N ALA A 30 -16.52 6.03 -6.24
CA ALA A 30 -15.60 6.20 -5.12
C ALA A 30 -15.19 4.85 -4.49
N ARG A 31 -16.16 3.95 -4.28
CA ARG A 31 -15.88 2.60 -3.77
C ARG A 31 -14.99 1.79 -4.71
N ALA A 32 -15.36 1.71 -5.99
CA ALA A 32 -14.60 0.95 -6.98
C ALA A 32 -13.16 1.50 -7.13
N TRP A 33 -13.01 2.82 -7.04
CA TRP A 33 -11.74 3.50 -7.08
C TRP A 33 -10.83 3.14 -5.90
N VAL A 34 -11.35 3.26 -4.66
CA VAL A 34 -10.63 2.89 -3.44
C VAL A 34 -10.17 1.44 -3.51
N ASP A 35 -11.10 0.54 -3.82
CA ASP A 35 -10.85 -0.89 -3.85
C ASP A 35 -9.77 -1.27 -4.89
N SER A 36 -9.86 -0.69 -6.09
CA SER A 36 -8.89 -0.89 -7.17
C SER A 36 -7.50 -0.35 -6.80
N ARG A 37 -7.41 0.90 -6.33
CA ARG A 37 -6.13 1.56 -6.07
C ARG A 37 -5.45 1.10 -4.79
N HIS A 38 -6.23 0.72 -3.77
CA HIS A 38 -5.71 0.09 -2.58
C HIS A 38 -5.02 -1.24 -2.94
N ARG A 39 -5.67 -2.12 -3.71
CA ARG A 39 -5.06 -3.39 -4.13
C ARG A 39 -3.90 -3.24 -5.10
N SER A 40 -4.10 -2.51 -6.20
CA SER A 40 -3.12 -2.47 -7.28
C SER A 40 -1.90 -1.60 -6.96
N ARG A 41 -2.10 -0.49 -6.23
CA ARG A 41 -1.06 0.50 -5.95
C ARG A 41 -0.66 0.58 -4.49
N GLY A 42 -1.41 -0.02 -3.55
CA GLY A 42 -1.11 0.05 -2.13
C GLY A 42 -1.06 1.50 -1.64
N LEU A 43 -2.08 2.29 -1.99
CA LEU A 43 -2.21 3.67 -1.53
C LEU A 43 -2.91 3.72 -0.17
N SER A 44 -2.49 4.66 0.67
CA SER A 44 -3.16 4.91 1.95
C SER A 44 -4.55 5.53 1.75
N LYS A 45 -5.42 5.44 2.78
CA LYS A 45 -6.72 6.13 2.82
C LYS A 45 -6.58 7.61 2.46
N ARG A 46 -5.53 8.26 3.00
CA ARG A 46 -5.25 9.68 2.75
C ARG A 46 -4.91 9.96 1.28
N ALA A 47 -4.11 9.11 0.64
CA ALA A 47 -3.78 9.26 -0.77
C ALA A 47 -5.00 9.02 -1.66
N LEU A 48 -5.82 8.02 -1.33
CA LEU A 48 -7.06 7.69 -2.03
C LEU A 48 -8.07 8.84 -1.94
N ALA A 49 -8.29 9.39 -0.75
CA ALA A 49 -9.15 10.56 -0.56
C ALA A 49 -8.66 11.77 -1.38
N GLY A 50 -7.34 11.99 -1.45
CA GLY A 50 -6.75 13.04 -2.27
C GLY A 50 -6.88 12.81 -3.78
N GLU A 51 -6.94 11.55 -4.23
CA GLU A 51 -7.23 11.21 -5.63
C GLU A 51 -8.70 11.49 -5.98
N LEU A 52 -9.63 11.03 -5.13
CA LEU A 52 -11.06 11.22 -5.36
C LEU A 52 -11.48 12.70 -5.34
N ARG A 53 -10.97 13.49 -4.38
CA ARG A 53 -11.24 14.94 -4.34
C ARG A 53 -10.74 15.67 -5.59
N ARG A 54 -9.57 15.29 -6.12
CA ARG A 54 -9.06 15.86 -7.38
C ARG A 54 -9.91 15.49 -8.59
N LYS A 55 -10.70 14.43 -8.48
CA LYS A 55 -11.65 13.97 -9.50
C LYS A 55 -13.03 14.58 -9.34
N GLY A 56 -13.23 15.43 -8.34
CA GLY A 56 -14.48 16.14 -8.13
C GLY A 56 -15.57 15.33 -7.42
N VAL A 57 -15.22 14.18 -6.85
CA VAL A 57 -16.17 13.35 -6.08
C VAL A 57 -16.60 14.09 -4.81
N ASP A 58 -17.90 14.03 -4.51
CA ASP A 58 -18.47 14.66 -3.31
C ASP A 58 -17.75 14.21 -2.01
N PRO A 59 -17.42 15.14 -1.09
CA PRO A 59 -16.74 14.81 0.16
C PRO A 59 -17.37 13.69 0.98
N ASP A 60 -18.70 13.57 1.00
CA ASP A 60 -19.40 12.54 1.77
C ASP A 60 -19.14 11.15 1.18
N TYR A 61 -19.14 11.03 -0.16
CA TYR A 61 -18.79 9.78 -0.84
C TYR A 61 -17.31 9.46 -0.73
N VAL A 62 -16.43 10.47 -0.72
CA VAL A 62 -15.00 10.26 -0.46
C VAL A 62 -14.77 9.64 0.91
N GLU A 63 -15.37 10.22 1.94
CA GLU A 63 -15.21 9.76 3.32
C GLU A 63 -15.75 8.33 3.49
N ALA A 64 -16.97 8.09 3.04
CA ALA A 64 -17.58 6.76 3.10
C ALA A 64 -16.75 5.69 2.37
N ALA A 65 -16.17 6.03 1.21
CA ALA A 65 -15.36 5.09 0.45
C ALA A 65 -14.03 4.74 1.15
N VAL A 66 -13.34 5.72 1.76
CA VAL A 66 -12.05 5.45 2.42
C VAL A 66 -12.21 4.81 3.80
N GLU A 67 -13.33 5.06 4.49
CA GLU A 67 -13.70 4.38 5.74
C GLU A 67 -14.01 2.89 5.55
N ALA A 68 -14.35 2.47 4.33
CA ALA A 68 -14.50 1.05 4.00
C ALA A 68 -13.19 0.26 4.10
N VAL A 69 -12.04 0.93 4.06
CA VAL A 69 -10.74 0.32 4.37
C VAL A 69 -10.55 0.41 5.88
N SER A 70 -10.31 -0.71 6.56
CA SER A 70 -10.02 -0.65 8.00
C SER A 70 -8.60 -0.15 8.26
N ASP A 71 -8.33 0.37 9.46
CA ASP A 71 -6.96 0.76 9.86
C ASP A 71 -6.01 -0.45 9.87
N GLU A 72 -6.55 -1.64 10.18
CA GLU A 72 -5.80 -2.90 10.14
C GLU A 72 -5.44 -3.28 8.70
N ASP A 73 -6.39 -3.19 7.76
CA ASP A 73 -6.12 -3.45 6.34
C ASP A 73 -5.10 -2.46 5.77
N GLU A 74 -5.20 -1.18 6.16
CA GLU A 74 -4.25 -0.15 5.75
C GLU A 74 -2.84 -0.46 6.28
N ARG A 75 -2.73 -0.86 7.55
CA ARG A 75 -1.46 -1.27 8.17
C ARG A 75 -0.90 -2.53 7.50
N ALA A 76 -1.73 -3.53 7.26
CA ALA A 76 -1.34 -4.79 6.61
C ALA A 76 -0.81 -4.54 5.19
N ALA A 77 -1.47 -3.66 4.42
CA ALA A 77 -0.99 -3.25 3.10
C ALA A 77 0.38 -2.54 3.17
N ALA A 78 0.57 -1.63 4.13
CA ALA A 78 1.86 -0.98 4.35
C ALA A 78 2.97 -2.00 4.67
N LEU A 79 2.66 -3.00 5.50
CA LEU A 79 3.58 -4.06 5.90
C LEU A 79 3.97 -4.94 4.71
N GLU A 80 3.01 -5.36 3.88
CA GLU A 80 3.29 -6.14 2.67
C GLU A 80 4.19 -5.37 1.69
N LEU A 81 3.91 -4.08 1.47
CA LEU A 81 4.74 -3.20 0.64
C LEU A 81 6.17 -3.09 1.16
N ALA A 82 6.33 -2.90 2.48
CA ALA A 82 7.63 -2.79 3.13
C ALA A 82 8.42 -4.10 3.03
N ARG A 83 7.81 -5.24 3.37
CA ARG A 83 8.42 -6.58 3.25
C ARG A 83 8.85 -6.86 1.81
N ARG A 84 7.97 -6.61 0.84
CA ARG A 84 8.27 -6.82 -0.59
C ARG A 84 9.46 -5.97 -1.03
N ARG A 85 9.52 -4.71 -0.60
CA ARG A 85 10.62 -3.82 -0.95
C ARG A 85 11.92 -4.18 -0.23
N TYR A 86 11.83 -4.63 1.03
CA TYR A 86 12.97 -5.05 1.84
C TYR A 86 13.74 -6.21 1.20
N ARG A 87 13.04 -7.21 0.63
CA ARG A 87 13.68 -8.35 -0.07
C ARG A 87 14.66 -7.96 -1.19
N SER A 88 14.52 -6.76 -1.76
CA SER A 88 15.44 -6.23 -2.79
C SER A 88 16.49 -5.26 -2.24
N MET A 89 16.73 -5.26 -0.94
CA MET A 89 17.67 -4.36 -0.24
C MET A 89 18.79 -5.11 0.49
N ALA A 90 19.01 -6.37 0.16
CA ALA A 90 20.08 -7.18 0.75
C ALA A 90 21.43 -6.44 0.73
N GLY A 91 22.17 -6.54 1.84
CA GLY A 91 23.50 -5.95 2.00
C GLY A 91 23.55 -4.43 2.22
N GLN A 92 22.40 -3.75 2.36
CA GLN A 92 22.37 -2.32 2.69
C GLN A 92 22.37 -2.09 4.21
N PRO A 93 22.96 -0.98 4.69
CA PRO A 93 22.86 -0.57 6.09
C PRO A 93 21.40 -0.37 6.55
N ALA A 94 21.10 -0.77 7.79
CA ALA A 94 19.74 -0.70 8.35
C ALA A 94 19.15 0.72 8.35
N ASP A 95 19.96 1.74 8.62
CA ASP A 95 19.55 3.16 8.57
C ASP A 95 19.16 3.60 7.15
N ALA A 96 19.89 3.12 6.14
CA ALA A 96 19.62 3.40 4.74
C ALA A 96 18.33 2.69 4.29
N ILE A 97 18.10 1.45 4.73
CA ILE A 97 16.86 0.71 4.49
C ILE A 97 15.68 1.45 5.13
N LEU A 98 15.79 1.81 6.42
CA LEU A 98 14.77 2.54 7.16
C LEU A 98 14.34 3.81 6.41
N ARG A 99 15.29 4.68 6.06
CA ARG A 99 14.99 5.92 5.32
C ARG A 99 14.32 5.66 3.98
N LYS A 100 14.79 4.67 3.22
CA LYS A 100 14.23 4.36 1.89
C LYS A 100 12.82 3.80 1.98
N LEU A 101 12.54 2.91 2.95
CA LEU A 101 11.22 2.33 3.14
C LEU A 101 10.21 3.34 3.69
N VAL A 102 10.60 4.12 4.70
CA VAL A 102 9.75 5.21 5.24
C VAL A 102 9.42 6.22 4.13
N GLY A 103 10.42 6.64 3.34
CA GLY A 103 10.19 7.54 2.21
C GLY A 103 9.29 6.94 1.12
N MET A 104 9.38 5.63 0.88
CA MET A 104 8.51 4.92 -0.05
C MET A 104 7.05 4.91 0.42
N LEU A 105 6.81 4.59 1.70
CA LEU A 105 5.47 4.61 2.28
C LEU A 105 4.90 6.04 2.34
N ALA A 106 5.72 7.04 2.66
CA ALA A 106 5.28 8.44 2.66
C ALA A 106 4.77 8.90 1.28
N ARG A 107 5.45 8.50 0.19
CA ARG A 107 4.99 8.77 -1.19
C ARG A 107 3.68 8.06 -1.56
N LYS A 108 3.36 6.96 -0.88
CA LYS A 108 2.08 6.26 -0.99
C LYS A 108 1.00 6.83 -0.06
N GLY A 109 1.35 7.87 0.70
CA GLY A 109 0.43 8.64 1.55
C GLY A 109 0.33 8.14 2.99
N TYR A 110 1.09 7.11 3.38
CA TYR A 110 1.09 6.64 4.77
C TYR A 110 1.76 7.68 5.67
N GLY A 111 1.05 8.06 6.75
CA GLY A 111 1.59 8.96 7.76
C GLY A 111 2.76 8.34 8.52
N SER A 112 3.58 9.17 9.16
CA SER A 112 4.72 8.71 9.97
C SER A 112 4.32 7.73 11.09
N GLY A 113 3.11 7.90 11.65
CA GLY A 113 2.53 7.02 12.67
C GLY A 113 2.30 5.58 12.20
N VAL A 114 2.13 5.34 10.89
CA VAL A 114 2.04 3.99 10.30
C VAL A 114 3.38 3.59 9.69
N ALA A 115 3.99 4.48 8.92
CA ALA A 115 5.18 4.16 8.14
C ALA A 115 6.38 3.78 9.02
N ILE A 116 6.65 4.49 10.11
CA ILE A 116 7.82 4.21 10.96
C ILE A 116 7.65 2.88 11.71
N PRO A 117 6.53 2.62 12.43
CA PRO A 117 6.36 1.34 13.12
C PRO A 117 6.37 0.14 12.18
N VAL A 118 5.73 0.24 11.02
CA VAL A 118 5.72 -0.83 10.01
C VAL A 118 7.14 -1.16 9.55
N VAL A 119 7.95 -0.15 9.22
CA VAL A 119 9.32 -0.41 8.76
C VAL A 119 10.20 -0.97 9.89
N LYS A 120 10.05 -0.49 11.12
CA LYS A 120 10.74 -1.07 12.28
C LYS A 120 10.36 -2.54 12.49
N GLN A 121 9.09 -2.88 12.33
CA GLN A 121 8.61 -4.25 12.42
C GLN A 121 9.28 -5.14 11.36
N VAL A 122 9.36 -4.69 10.10
CA VAL A 122 10.03 -5.46 9.03
C VAL A 122 11.52 -5.68 9.30
N LEU A 123 12.20 -4.67 9.88
CA LEU A 123 13.61 -4.81 10.23
C LEU A 123 13.81 -5.80 11.38
N ALA A 124 12.95 -5.75 12.41
CA ALA A 124 13.00 -6.70 13.52
C ALA A 124 12.73 -8.15 13.04
N GLU A 125 11.70 -8.35 12.21
CA GLU A 125 11.40 -9.66 11.62
C GLU A 125 12.60 -10.24 10.85
N ALA A 126 13.33 -9.38 10.12
CA ALA A 126 14.51 -9.83 9.37
C ALA A 126 15.75 -10.08 10.26
N GLU A 127 15.88 -9.37 11.38
CA GLU A 127 16.92 -9.63 12.38
C GLU A 127 16.65 -10.97 13.10
N ASP A 128 15.40 -11.24 13.46
CA ASP A 128 14.96 -12.49 14.08
C ASP A 128 15.19 -13.68 13.12
N GLU A 129 14.76 -13.58 11.85
CA GLU A 129 15.01 -14.61 10.81
C GLU A 129 16.52 -14.88 10.62
N ALA A 130 17.35 -13.84 10.67
CA ALA A 130 18.79 -14.00 10.55
C ALA A 130 19.42 -14.69 11.76
N ALA A 131 18.92 -14.40 12.97
CA ALA A 131 19.37 -15.04 14.20
C ALA A 131 19.00 -16.54 14.21
N GLU A 132 17.77 -16.87 13.83
CA GLU A 132 17.30 -18.27 13.74
C GLU A 132 18.16 -19.10 12.77
N LEU A 133 18.48 -18.56 11.60
CA LEU A 133 19.33 -19.24 10.61
C LEU A 133 20.77 -19.48 11.10
N LEU A 134 21.32 -18.58 11.93
CA LEU A 134 22.64 -18.74 12.53
C LEU A 134 22.62 -19.81 13.62
N ASP A 135 21.59 -19.82 14.46
CA ASP A 135 21.40 -20.83 15.51
C ASP A 135 21.20 -22.22 14.91
N GLU A 136 20.43 -22.34 13.83
CA GLU A 136 20.30 -23.61 13.10
C GLU A 136 21.66 -24.09 12.57
N GLN A 137 22.44 -23.22 11.92
CA GLN A 137 23.78 -23.59 11.40
C GLN A 137 24.74 -24.04 12.50
N ALA A 138 24.72 -23.37 13.66
CA ALA A 138 25.55 -23.72 14.81
C ALA A 138 25.16 -25.06 15.48
N ASN A 139 23.93 -25.54 15.29
CA ASN A 139 23.46 -26.81 15.82
C ASN A 139 23.76 -28.02 14.89
N PHE A 140 24.24 -27.79 13.67
CA PHE A 140 24.60 -28.85 12.71
C PHE A 140 26.11 -29.13 12.63
N ASP A 141 26.96 -28.30 13.26
CA ASP A 141 28.42 -28.48 13.39
C ASP A 141 28.81 -29.06 14.77
#